data_AF-A0A954T6X9-F1
#
_entry.id   AF-A0A954T6X9-F1
#
_cell.length_a   1.000
_cell.length_b   1.000
_cell.length_c   1.000
_cell.angle_alpha   90.00
_cell.angle_beta   90.00
_cell.angle_gamma   90.00
#
_symmetry.space_group_name_H-M   'P 1'
#
loop_
_entity.id
_entity.type
_entity.pdbx_description
1 polymer ?
#
loop_
_entity_poly.entity_id
_entity_poly.type
_entity_poly.pdbx_seq_one_letter_code
_entity_poly.pdbx_strand_id
1 'polypeptide(L)'
;VEFNFAGMAAGANDRYYYDSDGRQLGQLGTDQELPACERLGLIDEWLGLDTAIESSIPACIWAMPIETISQSEGGFELVHQSCAVLPHWEIVADDSGRWSVTLRLLVDTSAAQARQLSELAVTA
;
A
#
# COMPACT_ATOMS: atom_id res chain seq x y z
N VAL A 1 -0.19 0.26 14.42
CA VAL A 1 0.96 0.89 13.71
C VAL A 1 0.41 1.37 12.38
N GLU A 2 0.80 2.56 11.91
CA GLU A 2 0.30 3.13 10.66
C GLU A 2 1.44 3.38 9.69
N PHE A 3 1.24 3.02 8.42
CA PHE A 3 2.15 3.28 7.33
C PHE A 3 1.44 4.17 6.30
N ASN A 4 2.10 5.23 5.87
CA ASN A 4 1.60 6.12 4.83
C ASN A 4 2.47 5.98 3.58
N PHE A 5 1.87 5.56 2.47
CA PHE A 5 2.51 5.41 1.18
C PHE A 5 2.17 6.62 0.30
N ALA A 6 3.04 7.63 0.33
CA ALA A 6 2.92 8.82 -0.49
C ALA A 6 3.56 8.61 -1.88
N GLY A 7 3.13 9.40 -2.85
CA GLY A 7 3.71 9.43 -4.20
C GLY A 7 3.19 8.36 -5.17
N MET A 8 2.30 7.49 -4.72
CA MET A 8 1.56 6.55 -5.58
C MET A 8 0.22 7.16 -5.98
N ALA A 9 -0.17 7.04 -7.25
CA ALA A 9 -1.42 7.61 -7.73
C ALA A 9 -2.62 6.70 -7.40
N ALA A 10 -3.74 7.29 -6.96
CA ALA A 10 -4.89 6.53 -6.47
C ALA A 10 -5.82 5.95 -7.55
N GLY A 11 -6.11 6.72 -8.60
CA GLY A 11 -7.33 6.55 -9.40
C GLY A 11 -7.17 5.85 -10.75
N ALA A 12 -6.15 5.01 -10.94
CA ALA A 12 -5.93 4.30 -12.20
C ALA A 12 -5.80 2.78 -12.00
N ASN A 13 -6.21 2.01 -13.01
CA ASN A 13 -6.40 0.55 -12.91
C ASN A 13 -5.12 -0.26 -12.68
N ASP A 14 -3.98 0.32 -13.02
CA ASP A 14 -2.61 -0.16 -12.84
C ASP A 14 -2.00 0.34 -11.51
N ARG A 15 -2.83 0.89 -10.62
CA ARG A 15 -2.51 1.18 -9.22
C ARG A 15 -3.55 0.57 -8.31
N TYR A 16 -3.19 -0.49 -7.59
CA TYR A 16 -4.16 -1.26 -6.82
C TYR A 16 -3.57 -1.94 -5.59
N TYR A 17 -4.48 -2.30 -4.69
CA TYR A 17 -4.21 -3.23 -3.59
C TYR A 17 -4.33 -4.68 -4.07
N TYR A 18 -3.54 -5.58 -3.49
CA TYR A 18 -3.66 -7.02 -3.71
C TYR A 18 -3.42 -7.82 -2.42
N ASP A 19 -4.01 -9.00 -2.33
CA ASP A 19 -3.90 -9.90 -1.17
C ASP A 19 -2.73 -10.90 -1.28
N SER A 20 -2.60 -11.79 -0.30
CA SER A 20 -1.57 -12.83 -0.27
C SER A 20 -1.64 -13.82 -1.44
N ASP A 21 -2.81 -13.97 -2.08
CA ASP A 21 -3.01 -14.84 -3.24
C ASP A 21 -2.76 -14.09 -4.56
N GLY A 22 -2.37 -12.81 -4.49
CA GLY A 22 -2.16 -11.95 -5.65
C GLY A 22 -3.46 -11.46 -6.29
N ARG A 23 -4.61 -11.64 -5.64
CA ARG A 23 -5.89 -11.14 -6.15
C ARG A 23 -5.95 -9.64 -5.92
N GLN A 24 -6.32 -8.90 -6.97
CA GLN A 24 -6.57 -7.47 -6.88
C GLN A 24 -7.84 -7.19 -6.05
N LEU A 25 -7.74 -6.25 -5.12
CA LEU A 25 -8.80 -5.90 -4.17
C LEU A 25 -9.51 -4.59 -4.55
N GLY A 26 -8.81 -3.69 -5.22
CA GLY A 26 -9.34 -2.39 -5.66
C GLY A 26 -8.22 -1.40 -5.95
N GLN A 27 -8.57 -0.27 -6.56
CA GLN A 27 -7.61 0.81 -6.81
C GLN A 27 -7.05 1.38 -5.50
N LEU A 28 -5.87 2.00 -5.54
CA LEU A 28 -5.24 2.60 -4.35
C LEU A 28 -6.11 3.67 -3.66
N GLY A 29 -7.00 4.32 -4.42
CA GLY A 29 -8.00 5.26 -3.91
C GLY A 29 -9.23 4.65 -3.22
N THR A 30 -9.26 3.33 -2.99
CA THR A 30 -10.43 2.66 -2.40
C THR A 30 -10.14 2.11 -1.02
N ASP A 31 -11.14 2.17 -0.15
CA ASP A 31 -11.05 1.61 1.20
C ASP A 31 -10.91 0.09 1.15
N GLN A 32 -10.06 -0.45 2.03
CA GLN A 32 -9.88 -1.88 2.24
C GLN A 32 -10.14 -2.21 3.71
N GLU A 33 -10.89 -3.28 3.94
CA GLU A 33 -11.07 -3.89 5.24
C GLU A 33 -10.86 -5.39 5.11
N LEU A 34 -9.73 -5.88 5.63
CA LEU A 34 -9.36 -7.28 5.59
C LEU A 34 -9.37 -7.84 7.01
N PRO A 35 -10.24 -8.81 7.34
CA PRO A 35 -10.47 -9.23 8.73
C PRO A 35 -9.38 -10.14 9.30
N ALA A 36 -8.60 -10.84 8.48
CA ALA A 36 -7.48 -11.64 8.94
C ALA A 36 -6.55 -11.92 7.76
N CYS A 37 -5.45 -11.17 7.65
CA CYS A 37 -4.49 -11.36 6.58
C CYS A 37 -3.06 -11.17 7.09
N GLU A 38 -2.14 -11.93 6.49
CA GLU A 38 -0.71 -11.84 6.77
C GLU A 38 -0.03 -10.81 5.86
N ARG A 39 -0.68 -10.39 4.77
CA ARG A 39 -0.12 -9.51 3.76
C ARG A 39 -1.17 -8.60 3.14
N LEU A 40 -0.79 -7.34 2.93
CA LEU A 40 -1.43 -6.43 1.99
C LEU A 40 -0.36 -5.83 1.08
N GLY A 41 -0.55 -5.94 -0.22
CA GLY A 41 0.29 -5.32 -1.26
C GLY A 41 -0.35 -4.06 -1.85
N LEU A 42 0.50 -3.15 -2.30
CA LEU A 42 0.17 -1.91 -3.00
C LEU A 42 1.09 -1.81 -4.21
N ILE A 43 0.53 -1.76 -5.41
CA ILE A 43 1.31 -1.62 -6.64
C ILE A 43 1.03 -0.26 -7.30
N ASP A 44 2.07 0.33 -7.87
CA ASP A 44 1.98 1.38 -8.89
C ASP A 44 2.83 0.93 -10.08
N GLU A 45 2.19 0.31 -11.08
CA GLU A 45 2.92 -0.25 -12.24
C GLU A 45 3.56 0.86 -13.09
N TRP A 46 2.99 2.05 -13.08
CA TRP A 46 3.55 3.19 -13.79
C TRP A 46 4.87 3.63 -13.17
N LEU A 47 4.95 3.71 -11.84
CA LEU A 47 6.23 3.87 -11.14
C LEU A 47 7.10 2.62 -11.22
N GLY A 48 6.51 1.44 -11.46
CA GLY A 48 7.22 0.16 -11.40
C GLY A 48 7.59 -0.19 -9.96
N LEU A 49 6.71 0.18 -9.03
CA LEU A 49 6.86 0.04 -7.59
C LEU A 49 5.84 -0.97 -7.06
N ASP A 50 6.31 -1.99 -6.38
CA ASP A 50 5.49 -2.93 -5.61
C ASP A 50 5.94 -2.87 -4.15
N THR A 51 5.02 -2.49 -3.26
CA THR A 51 5.28 -2.48 -1.82
C THR A 51 4.28 -3.39 -1.11
N ALA A 52 4.71 -4.03 -0.04
CA ALA A 52 3.82 -4.84 0.77
C ALA A 52 4.15 -4.74 2.24
N ILE A 53 3.12 -4.85 3.07
CA ILE A 53 3.28 -5.06 4.50
C ILE A 53 2.94 -6.51 4.79
N GLU A 54 3.88 -7.21 5.41
CA GLU A 54 3.67 -8.55 5.95
C GLU A 54 3.69 -8.54 7.47
N SER A 55 2.84 -9.34 8.08
CA SER A 55 2.81 -9.54 9.53
C SER A 55 3.08 -10.99 9.90
N SER A 56 3.88 -11.19 10.95
CA SER A 56 4.14 -12.53 11.50
C SER A 56 2.93 -13.14 12.23
N ILE A 57 1.89 -12.34 12.50
CA ILE A 57 0.63 -12.77 13.10
C ILE A 57 -0.48 -12.14 12.26
N PRO A 58 -1.45 -12.92 11.73
CA PRO A 58 -2.55 -12.37 10.93
C PRO A 58 -3.17 -11.14 11.60
N ALA A 59 -3.30 -10.07 10.83
CA ALA A 59 -3.85 -8.79 11.27
C ALA A 59 -5.20 -8.55 10.61
N CYS A 60 -6.07 -7.83 11.31
CA CYS A 60 -7.06 -7.03 10.61
C CYS A 60 -6.31 -5.87 9.94
N ILE A 61 -6.52 -5.61 8.66
CA ILE A 61 -5.88 -4.50 7.95
C ILE A 61 -6.94 -3.56 7.40
N TRP A 62 -6.84 -2.29 7.79
CA TRP A 62 -7.53 -1.20 7.12
C TRP A 62 -6.58 -0.50 6.17
N ALA A 63 -7.06 -0.17 4.97
CA ALA A 63 -6.38 0.77 4.09
C ALA A 63 -7.37 1.82 3.59
N MET A 64 -6.95 3.07 3.51
CA MET A 64 -7.79 4.19 3.10
C MET A 64 -6.97 5.28 2.42
N PRO A 65 -7.55 6.02 1.46
CA PRO A 65 -6.88 7.17 0.89
C PRO A 65 -6.82 8.32 1.90
N ILE A 66 -5.68 9.01 1.94
CA ILE A 66 -5.54 10.30 2.61
C ILE A 66 -5.63 11.37 1.53
N GLU A 67 -6.65 12.21 1.65
CA GLU A 67 -6.96 13.25 0.67
C GLU A 67 -7.06 14.62 1.35
N THR A 68 -6.60 15.66 0.64
CA THR A 68 -6.78 17.04 1.07
C THR A 68 -7.84 17.72 0.23
N ILE A 69 -8.50 18.72 0.80
CA ILE A 69 -9.41 19.59 0.06
C ILE A 69 -8.57 20.70 -0.59
N SER A 70 -8.62 20.79 -1.91
CA SER A 70 -8.02 21.85 -2.69
C SER A 70 -9.11 22.74 -3.29
N GLN A 71 -8.89 24.06 -3.31
CA GLN A 71 -9.76 25.02 -3.98
C GLN A 71 -9.15 25.43 -5.32
N SER A 72 -9.92 25.30 -6.39
CA SER A 72 -9.59 25.77 -7.74
C SER A 72 -10.67 26.73 -8.27
N GLU A 73 -10.47 27.29 -9.46
CA GLU A 73 -11.52 28.06 -10.16
C GLU A 73 -12.78 27.22 -10.44
N GLY A 74 -12.64 25.89 -10.52
CA GLY A 74 -13.72 24.93 -10.74
C GLY A 74 -14.48 24.52 -9.47
N GLY A 75 -14.03 24.93 -8.28
CA GLY A 75 -14.64 24.58 -7.01
C GLY A 75 -13.69 23.83 -6.07
N PHE A 76 -14.24 23.04 -5.16
CA PHE A 76 -13.47 22.21 -4.24
C PHE A 76 -13.31 20.80 -4.78
N GLU A 77 -12.10 20.27 -4.69
CA GLU A 77 -11.76 18.92 -5.14
C GLU A 77 -10.97 18.18 -4.04
N LEU A 78 -11.16 16.86 -3.97
CA LEU A 78 -10.32 15.98 -3.17
C LEU A 78 -9.04 15.68 -3.97
N VAL A 79 -7.89 15.85 -3.32
CA VAL A 79 -6.58 15.58 -3.92
C VAL A 79 -5.87 14.52 -3.10
N HIS A 80 -5.69 13.35 -3.71
CA HIS A 80 -4.95 12.24 -3.11
C HIS A 80 -3.53 12.63 -2.74
N GLN A 81 -3.12 12.29 -1.51
CA GLN A 81 -1.77 12.53 -0.98
C GLN A 81 -1.03 11.23 -0.71
N SER A 82 -1.72 10.25 -0.12
CA SER A 82 -1.12 8.95 0.24
C SER A 82 -2.18 7.89 0.46
N CYS A 83 -1.74 6.64 0.54
CA CYS A 83 -2.50 5.53 1.08
C CYS A 83 -2.08 5.26 2.53
N ALA A 84 -3.01 5.34 3.48
CA ALA A 84 -2.75 4.92 4.86
C ALA A 84 -3.09 3.42 4.99
N VAL A 85 -2.17 2.64 5.55
CA VAL A 85 -2.35 1.22 5.86
C VAL A 85 -2.13 0.99 7.34
N LEU A 86 -3.12 0.40 7.98
CA LEU A 86 -3.20 0.22 9.42
C LEU A 86 -3.45 -1.26 9.77
N PRO A 87 -2.39 -2.08 9.92
CA PRO A 87 -2.52 -3.38 10.53
C PRO A 87 -2.82 -3.23 12.02
N HIS A 88 -3.84 -3.95 12.49
CA HIS A 88 -4.29 -3.95 13.88
C HIS A 88 -4.67 -5.35 14.36
N TRP A 89 -4.61 -5.55 15.67
CA TRP A 89 -4.89 -6.81 16.34
C TRP A 89 -5.71 -6.56 17.60
N GLU A 90 -6.57 -7.51 17.94
CA GLU A 90 -7.11 -7.63 19.28
C GLU A 90 -6.07 -8.35 20.16
N ILE A 91 -5.49 -7.62 21.10
CA ILE A 91 -4.36 -8.14 21.90
C ILE A 91 -4.88 -8.66 23.23
N VAL A 92 -4.66 -9.95 23.48
CA VAL A 92 -4.73 -10.54 24.82
C VAL A 92 -3.30 -10.75 25.30
N ALA A 93 -2.91 -10.09 26.38
CA ALA A 93 -1.57 -10.23 26.95
C ALA A 93 -1.41 -11.64 27.55
N ASP A 94 -0.21 -12.22 27.39
CA ASP A 94 0.13 -13.49 28.04
C ASP A 94 0.38 -13.31 29.56
N ASP A 95 0.70 -14.40 30.26
CA ASP A 95 1.03 -14.37 31.70
C ASP A 95 2.24 -13.46 32.03
N SER A 96 3.07 -13.16 31.02
CA SER A 96 4.20 -12.22 31.15
C SER A 96 3.82 -10.76 30.87
N GLY A 97 2.55 -10.50 30.51
CA GLY A 97 2.05 -9.18 30.14
C GLY A 97 2.62 -8.68 28.82
N ARG A 98 3.19 -9.55 27.98
CA ARG A 98 3.87 -9.17 26.75
C ARG A 98 3.12 -9.68 25.53
N TRP A 99 3.14 -8.85 24.50
CA TRP A 99 2.71 -9.21 23.16
C TRP A 99 3.75 -8.69 22.17
N SER A 100 3.98 -9.43 21.09
CA SER A 100 5.01 -9.08 20.10
C SER A 100 4.58 -9.57 18.73
N VAL A 101 4.80 -8.72 17.73
CA VAL A 101 4.58 -9.01 16.32
C VAL A 101 5.76 -8.48 15.52
N THR A 102 6.11 -9.14 14.42
CA THR A 102 7.06 -8.63 13.45
C THR A 102 6.30 -8.14 12.23
N LEU A 103 6.55 -6.90 11.83
CA LEU A 103 6.08 -6.35 10.56
C LEU A 103 7.27 -6.24 9.60
N ARG A 104 7.08 -6.72 8.37
CA ARG A 104 8.06 -6.54 7.29
C ARG A 104 7.46 -5.60 6.26
N LEU A 105 8.21 -4.57 5.92
CA LEU A 105 7.94 -3.73 4.77
C LEU A 105 8.79 -4.23 3.61
N LEU A 106 8.14 -4.71 2.57
CA LEU A 106 8.77 -5.09 1.31
C LEU A 106 8.63 -3.94 0.32
N VAL A 107 9.70 -3.68 -0.42
CA VAL A 107 9.75 -2.68 -1.49
C VAL A 107 10.52 -3.29 -2.64
N ASP A 108 9.86 -3.43 -3.78
CA ASP A 108 10.43 -3.91 -5.03
C ASP A 108 10.31 -2.83 -6.11
N THR A 109 11.44 -2.47 -6.71
CA THR A 109 11.57 -1.50 -7.81
C THR A 109 12.19 -2.12 -9.06
N SER A 110 12.23 -3.44 -9.13
CA SER A 110 12.87 -4.19 -10.23
C SER A 110 12.27 -3.84 -11.58
N ALA A 111 10.95 -3.61 -11.66
CA ALA A 111 10.28 -3.17 -12.88
C ALA A 111 10.77 -1.79 -13.35
N ALA A 112 10.93 -0.84 -12.42
CA ALA A 112 11.49 0.47 -12.72
C ALA A 112 12.94 0.37 -13.21
N GLN A 113 13.77 -0.43 -12.53
CA GLN A 113 15.17 -0.65 -12.90
C GLN A 113 15.31 -1.32 -14.28
N ALA A 114 14.46 -2.30 -14.58
CA ALA A 114 14.45 -2.97 -15.87
C ALA A 114 14.13 -2.00 -17.03
N ARG A 115 13.16 -1.09 -16.83
CA ARG A 115 12.85 -0.04 -17.83
C ARG A 115 14.03 0.88 -18.07
N GLN A 116 14.67 1.36 -17.01
CA GLN A 116 15.86 2.22 -17.12
C GLN A 116 16.99 1.53 -17.90
N LEU A 117 17.28 0.25 -17.61
CA LEU A 117 18.30 -0.50 -18.32
C LEU A 117 17.95 -0.70 -19.80
N SER A 118 16.68 -0.96 -20.11
CA SER A 118 16.19 -1.08 -21.50
C SER A 118 16.35 0.22 -22.28
N GLU A 119 16.04 1.36 -21.67
CA GLU A 119 16.21 2.68 -22.31
C GLU A 119 17.68 2.98 -22.61
N LEU A 120 18.58 2.71 -21.64
CA LEU A 120 20.02 2.89 -21.82
C LEU A 120 20.56 2.02 -22.97
N ALA A 121 20.10 0.78 -23.08
CA ALA A 121 20.50 -0.14 -24.14
C ALA A 121 20.05 0.30 -25.54
N VAL A 122 18.95 1.05 -25.66
CA VAL A 122 18.47 1.61 -26.94
C VAL A 122 19.26 2.86 -27.33
N THR A 123 19.79 3.59 -26.35
CA THR A 123 20.57 4.82 -26.58
C THR A 123 22.07 4.60 -26.80
N ALA A 124 22.58 3.38 -26.58
CA ALA A 124 23.98 2.99 -26.74
C ALA A 124 24.26 2.47 -28.15
#